data_AF-A0A537MPV6-F1
#
_entry.id   AF-A0A537MPV6-F1
#
_cell.length_a   1.000
_cell.length_b   1.000
_cell.length_c   1.000
_cell.angle_alpha   90.00
_cell.angle_beta   90.00
_cell.angle_gamma   90.00
#
_symmetry.space_group_name_H-M   'P 1'
#
loop_
_entity.id
_entity.type
_entity.pdbx_description
1 polymer ?
#
loop_
_entity_poly.entity_id
_entity_poly.type
_entity_poly.pdbx_seq_one_letter_code
_entity_poly.pdbx_strand_id
1 'polypeptide(L)'
;MAIEPHHFDFMAEAIREAETSIAQSGLPLSLLLIGESVTFPGSKDIPDQFGIPYIDLADDRSIDMMKSWRSNPANERLWQGDIGN
;
A
#
# COMPACT_ATOMS: atom_id res chain seq x y z
N MET A 1 -19.88 16.38 -9.59
CA MET A 1 -18.46 16.65 -9.33
C MET A 1 -17.69 15.70 -10.24
N ALA A 2 -17.10 16.21 -11.32
CA ALA A 2 -16.35 15.39 -12.26
C ALA A 2 -14.99 15.06 -11.61
N ILE A 3 -14.62 13.78 -11.60
CA ILE A 3 -13.28 13.36 -11.19
C ILE A 3 -12.35 13.80 -12.33
N GLU A 4 -11.44 14.75 -12.04
CA GLU A 4 -10.51 15.29 -13.04
C GLU A 4 -9.57 14.18 -13.57
N PRO A 5 -9.26 14.15 -14.88
CA PRO A 5 -8.53 13.04 -15.53
C PRO A 5 -7.16 12.75 -14.92
N HIS A 6 -6.53 13.77 -14.32
CA HIS A 6 -5.16 13.74 -13.82
C HIS A 6 -4.90 12.81 -12.63
N HIS A 7 -5.96 12.34 -11.95
CA HIS A 7 -5.81 11.48 -10.76
C HIS A 7 -5.49 10.02 -11.13
N PHE A 8 -5.96 9.54 -12.29
CA PHE A 8 -5.67 8.19 -12.77
C PHE A 8 -4.24 8.06 -13.30
N ASP A 9 -3.67 9.15 -13.81
CA ASP A 9 -2.31 9.17 -14.37
C ASP A 9 -1.23 8.95 -13.29
N PHE A 10 -1.42 9.48 -12.08
CA PHE A 10 -0.45 9.36 -11.00
C PHE A 10 -0.30 7.92 -10.48
N MET A 11 -1.41 7.21 -10.26
CA MET A 11 -1.36 5.81 -9.81
C MET A 11 -0.86 4.87 -10.90
N ALA A 12 -1.27 5.09 -12.15
CA ALA A 12 -0.73 4.33 -13.27
C ALA A 12 0.79 4.51 -13.41
N GLU A 13 1.30 5.72 -13.20
CA GLU A 13 2.74 6.00 -13.25
C GLU A 13 3.48 5.39 -12.06
N ALA A 14 2.94 5.47 -10.84
CA ALA A 14 3.53 4.84 -9.66
C ALA A 14 3.64 3.30 -9.81
N ILE A 15 2.60 2.66 -10.36
CA ILE A 15 2.62 1.23 -10.69
C ILE A 15 3.69 0.94 -11.75
N ARG A 16 3.73 1.73 -12.83
CA ARG A 16 4.71 1.58 -13.91
C ARG A 16 6.15 1.70 -13.40
N GLU A 17 6.42 2.65 -12.50
CA GLU A 17 7.74 2.82 -11.87
C GLU A 17 8.10 1.64 -10.97
N ALA A 18 7.15 1.13 -10.17
CA ALA A 18 7.35 -0.04 -9.33
C ALA A 18 7.67 -1.30 -10.17
N GLU A 19 6.88 -1.55 -11.21
CA GLU A 19 7.11 -2.67 -12.15
C GLU A 19 8.47 -2.56 -12.84
N THR A 20 8.84 -1.35 -13.28
CA THR A 20 10.15 -1.09 -13.92
C THR A 20 11.29 -1.36 -12.93
N SER A 21 11.16 -0.92 -11.68
CA SER A 21 12.16 -1.12 -10.64
C SER A 21 12.32 -2.59 -10.27
N ILE A 22 11.21 -3.34 -10.18
CA ILE A 22 11.24 -4.80 -9.98
C ILE A 22 11.96 -5.49 -11.15
N ALA A 23 11.62 -5.13 -12.39
CA ALA A 23 12.23 -5.71 -13.59
C ALA A 23 13.72 -5.39 -13.73
N GLN A 24 14.15 -4.19 -13.34
CA GLN A 24 15.54 -3.72 -13.47
C GLN A 24 16.44 -4.10 -12.29
N SER A 25 15.88 -4.20 -11.08
CA SER A 25 16.67 -4.44 -9.86
C SER A 25 17.33 -5.81 -9.83
N GLY A 26 16.79 -6.80 -10.56
CA GLY A 26 17.28 -8.19 -10.52
C GLY A 26 17.22 -8.81 -9.12
N LEU A 27 16.49 -8.19 -8.19
CA LEU A 27 16.37 -8.65 -6.81
C LEU A 27 15.24 -9.69 -6.74
N PRO A 28 15.55 -10.97 -6.44
CA PRO A 28 14.51 -11.95 -6.19
C PRO A 28 13.83 -11.61 -4.85
N LEU A 29 12.66 -11.00 -4.93
CA LEU A 29 11.81 -10.73 -3.79
C LEU A 29 11.26 -12.09 -3.33
N SER A 30 11.86 -12.64 -2.28
CA SER A 30 11.63 -14.04 -1.86
C SER A 30 10.60 -14.16 -0.74
N LEU A 31 10.38 -13.10 0.03
CA LEU A 31 9.40 -13.04 1.11
C LEU A 31 9.05 -11.59 1.41
N LEU A 32 7.75 -11.29 1.54
CA LEU A 32 7.26 -10.01 2.04
C LEU A 32 6.81 -10.15 3.49
N LEU A 33 7.24 -9.22 4.36
CA LEU A 33 6.69 -9.09 5.70
C LEU A 33 5.77 -7.87 5.75
N ILE A 34 4.52 -8.10 6.15
CA ILE A 34 3.51 -7.06 6.33
C ILE A 34 3.39 -6.80 7.83
N GLY A 35 3.61 -5.55 8.24
CA GLY A 35 3.51 -5.16 9.64
C GLY A 35 2.10 -5.34 10.19
N GLU A 36 1.10 -4.86 9.45
CA GLU A 36 -0.32 -5.06 9.74
C GLU A 36 -1.17 -4.87 8.48
N SER A 37 -2.32 -5.53 8.40
CA SER A 37 -3.30 -5.30 7.33
C SER A 37 -4.72 -4.95 7.83
N VAL A 38 -4.84 -4.56 9.09
CA VAL A 38 -6.11 -4.24 9.74
C VAL A 38 -6.56 -2.82 9.37
N THR A 39 -5.65 -1.85 9.43
CA THR A 39 -5.98 -0.45 9.09
C THR A 39 -5.83 -0.17 7.60
N PHE A 40 -5.02 -0.97 6.92
CA PHE A 40 -4.86 -0.97 5.47
C PHE A 40 -4.62 -2.39 4.94
N PRO A 41 -5.57 -3.00 4.20
CA PRO A 41 -5.41 -4.37 3.71
C PRO A 41 -4.22 -4.55 2.75
N GLY A 42 -3.86 -3.50 2.02
CA GLY A 42 -2.90 -3.53 0.91
C GLY A 42 -3.35 -4.41 -0.26
N SER A 43 -2.50 -4.49 -1.28
CA SER A 43 -2.73 -5.31 -2.48
C SER A 43 -2.01 -6.66 -2.36
N LYS A 44 -2.56 -7.56 -1.53
CA LYS A 44 -2.03 -8.93 -1.34
C LYS A 44 -2.16 -9.81 -2.60
N ASP A 45 -3.02 -9.41 -3.53
CA ASP A 45 -3.20 -10.02 -4.85
C ASP A 45 -1.95 -9.91 -5.74
N ILE A 46 -1.16 -8.84 -5.60
CA ILE A 46 0.08 -8.66 -6.36
C ILE A 46 1.12 -9.74 -6.00
N PRO A 47 1.56 -9.90 -4.74
CA PRO A 47 2.51 -10.95 -4.40
C PRO A 47 1.95 -12.35 -4.71
N ASP A 48 0.64 -12.58 -4.55
CA ASP A 48 0.00 -13.84 -4.98
C ASP A 48 0.18 -14.10 -6.48
N GLN A 49 -0.05 -13.09 -7.34
CA GLN A 49 0.13 -13.19 -8.80
C GLN A 49 1.57 -13.57 -9.18
N PHE A 50 2.56 -13.09 -8.44
CA PHE A 50 3.98 -13.37 -8.69
C PHE A 50 4.51 -14.59 -7.93
N GLY A 51 3.67 -15.30 -7.17
CA GLY A 51 4.09 -16.46 -6.37
C GLY A 51 5.06 -16.10 -5.23
N ILE A 52 5.02 -14.84 -4.77
CA ILE A 52 5.84 -14.34 -3.68
C ILE A 52 5.10 -14.63 -2.36
N PRO A 53 5.65 -15.46 -1.47
CA PRO A 53 5.01 -15.68 -0.17
C PRO A 53 5.07 -14.40 0.67
N TYR A 54 4.07 -14.21 1.52
CA TYR A 54 4.07 -13.14 2.50
C TYR A 54 3.62 -13.61 3.88
N ILE A 55 4.07 -12.91 4.92
CA ILE A 55 3.64 -13.10 6.31
C ILE A 55 3.02 -11.79 6.79
N ASP A 56 1.76 -11.87 7.21
CA ASP A 56 1.09 -10.79 7.92
C ASP A 56 1.29 -10.98 9.42
N LEU A 57 2.02 -10.04 10.02
CA LEU A 57 2.40 -10.13 11.42
C LEU A 57 1.26 -9.77 12.36
N ALA A 58 0.25 -9.02 11.87
CA ALA A 58 -0.78 -8.39 12.70
C ALA A 58 -0.17 -7.71 13.95
N ASP A 59 0.94 -6.97 13.78
CA ASP A 59 1.68 -6.38 14.89
C ASP A 59 0.86 -5.26 15.53
N ASP A 60 0.42 -5.50 16.77
CA ASP A 60 -0.36 -4.56 17.57
C ASP A 60 0.30 -3.17 17.64
N ARG A 61 1.64 -3.09 17.65
CA ARG A 61 2.34 -1.79 17.68
C ARG A 61 2.12 -1.00 16.40
N SER A 62 2.09 -1.67 15.26
CA SER A 62 1.84 -1.04 13.95
C SER A 62 0.37 -0.64 13.82
N ILE A 63 -0.54 -1.53 14.25
CA ILE A 63 -1.99 -1.27 14.28
C ILE A 63 -2.29 -0.05 15.15
N ASP A 64 -1.75 -0.02 16.38
CA ASP A 64 -2.00 1.05 17.34
C ASP A 64 -1.39 2.37 16.88
N MET A 65 -0.19 2.34 16.30
CA MET A 65 0.43 3.52 15.68
C MET A 65 -0.49 4.10 14.61
N MET A 66 -0.98 3.28 13.68
CA MET A 66 -1.83 3.75 12.59
C MET A 66 -3.18 4.27 13.09
N LYS A 67 -3.84 3.55 14.01
CA LYS A 67 -5.08 4.02 14.65
C LYS A 67 -4.88 5.35 15.38
N SER A 68 -3.78 5.49 16.13
CA SER A 68 -3.47 6.71 16.87
C SER A 68 -3.21 7.87 15.91
N TRP A 69 -2.42 7.68 14.84
CA TRP A 69 -2.13 8.74 13.88
C TRP A 69 -3.40 9.20 13.14
N ARG A 70 -4.24 8.23 12.71
CA ARG A 70 -5.53 8.46 12.05
C ARG A 70 -6.59 9.05 12.96
N SER A 71 -6.46 8.93 14.29
CA SER A 71 -7.40 9.56 15.22
C SER A 71 -7.43 11.10 15.13
N ASN A 72 -6.37 11.71 14.58
CA ASN A 72 -6.38 13.13 14.25
C ASN A 72 -7.20 13.38 12.97
N PRO A 73 -8.27 14.21 13.00
CA PRO A 73 -9.13 14.44 11.85
C PRO A 73 -8.42 14.97 10.59
N ALA A 74 -7.35 15.75 10.75
CA ALA A 74 -6.57 16.24 9.62
C ALA A 74 -5.81 15.09 8.93
N ASN A 75 -5.28 14.15 9.70
CA ASN A 75 -4.57 12.98 9.19
C ASN A 75 -5.55 11.98 8.55
N GLU A 76 -6.71 11.74 9.16
CA GLU A 76 -7.73 10.89 8.54
C GLU A 76 -8.18 11.47 7.20
N ARG A 77 -8.34 12.80 7.11
CA ARG A 77 -8.68 13.44 5.84
C ARG A 77 -7.60 13.24 4.77
N LEU A 78 -6.32 13.32 5.13
CA LEU A 78 -5.22 13.03 4.21
C LEU A 78 -5.24 11.56 3.80
N TRP A 79 -5.39 10.65 4.77
CA TRP A 79 -5.46 9.22 4.53
C TRP A 79 -6.55 8.84 3.53
N GLN A 80 -7.77 9.38 3.70
CA GLN A 80 -8.88 9.15 2.78
C GLN A 80 -8.68 9.79 1.40
N GLY A 81 -7.87 10.85 1.31
CA GLY A 81 -7.54 11.49 0.03
C GLY A 81 -6.64 10.62 -0.86
N ASP A 82 -5.72 9.87 -0.24
CA ASP A 82 -4.65 9.18 -0.96
C ASP A 82 -4.73 7.64 -0.92
N ILE A 83 -5.18 7.05 0.20
CA ILE A 83 -4.98 5.61 0.50
C ILE A 83 -6.29 4.89 0.91
N GLY A 84 -7.12 5.53 1.73
CA GLY A 84 -8.23 4.90 2.45
C GLY A 84 -9.56 4.75 1.71
N ASN A 85 -9.60 5.01 0.40
CA ASN A 85 -10.81 4.94 -0.42
C ASN A 85 -11.40 3.53 -0.53
#